data_AF-A0A3G7Y739-F1
#
_entry.id   AF-A0A3G7Y739-F1
#
_cell.length_a   1.000
_cell.length_b   1.000
_cell.length_c   1.000
_cell.angle_alpha   90.00
_cell.angle_beta   90.00
_cell.angle_gamma   90.00
#
_symmetry.space_group_name_H-M   'P 1'
#
loop_
_entity.id
_entity.type
_entity.pdbx_description
1 polymer ?
#
loop_
_entity_poly.entity_id
_entity_poly.type
_entity_poly.pdbx_seq_one_letter_code
_entity_poly.pdbx_strand_id
1 'polypeptide(L)' 'MSMKVNVVDRGKKKRALDFEPQIGDEIYNSVTGLQAVARKVYDEEANEVIVYMEPSPNPYP' A
#
# COMPACT_ATOMS: atom_id res chain seq x y z
N MET A 1 1.73 -3.24 -20.92
CA MET A 1 2.82 -3.12 -19.92
C MET A 1 2.18 -3.24 -18.55
N SER A 2 2.58 -4.19 -17.73
CA SER A 2 2.12 -4.26 -16.34
C SER A 2 2.96 -3.28 -15.52
N MET A 3 2.31 -2.24 -14.97
CA MET A 3 2.95 -1.29 -14.06
C MET A 3 3.31 -1.99 -12.76
N LYS A 4 4.48 -1.67 -12.21
CA LYS A 4 4.94 -2.24 -10.94
C LYS A 4 4.37 -1.42 -9.79
N VAL A 5 3.59 -2.06 -8.94
CA VAL A 5 2.94 -1.43 -7.77
C VAL A 5 3.75 -1.75 -6.53
N ASN A 6 4.17 -0.72 -5.80
CA ASN A 6 4.89 -0.84 -4.55
C ASN A 6 4.11 -0.21 -3.41
N VAL A 7 3.99 -0.94 -2.30
CA VAL A 7 3.34 -0.46 -1.09
C VAL A 7 4.38 -0.12 -0.04
N VAL A 8 4.21 1.02 0.63
CA VAL A 8 5.09 1.54 1.66
C VAL A 8 4.27 1.76 2.94
N ASP A 9 4.58 0.95 3.94
CA ASP A 9 4.18 1.16 5.32
C ASP A 9 5.25 2.01 6.03
N ARG A 10 4.83 2.85 6.98
CA ARG A 10 5.70 3.83 7.63
C ARG A 10 6.83 3.10 8.38
N GLY A 11 8.06 3.22 7.86
CA GLY A 11 9.24 2.56 8.43
C GLY A 11 9.51 1.13 7.94
N LYS A 12 8.79 0.63 6.94
CA LYS A 12 9.01 -0.71 6.37
C LYS A 12 9.53 -0.66 4.93
N LYS A 13 10.13 -1.79 4.51
CA LYS A 13 10.62 -1.98 3.13
C LYS A 13 9.45 -2.03 2.14
N LYS A 14 9.68 -1.49 0.94
CA LYS A 14 8.75 -1.55 -0.19
C LYS A 14 8.39 -3.02 -0.49
N ARG A 15 7.11 -3.32 -0.68
CA ARG A 15 6.63 -4.63 -1.13
C ARG A 15 5.88 -4.49 -2.45
N ALA A 16 6.17 -5.35 -3.41
CA ALA A 16 5.43 -5.40 -4.66
C ALA A 16 4.09 -6.12 -4.45
N LEU A 17 3.04 -5.63 -5.13
CA LEU A 17 1.75 -6.30 -5.19
C LEU A 17 1.45 -6.78 -6.61
N ASP A 18 0.77 -7.92 -6.71
CA ASP A 18 0.26 -8.47 -7.98
C ASP A 18 -0.98 -7.72 -8.49
N PHE A 19 -1.64 -6.95 -7.62
CA PHE A 19 -2.79 -6.10 -7.94
C PHE A 19 -2.57 -4.67 -7.44
N GLU A 20 -3.23 -3.70 -8.08
CA GLU A 20 -3.14 -2.30 -7.68
C GLU A 20 -4.29 -1.95 -6.69
N PRO A 21 -4.01 -1.75 -5.40
CA PRO A 21 -5.05 -1.44 -4.43
C PRO A 21 -5.56 -0.01 -4.61
N GLN A 22 -6.82 0.21 -4.26
CA GLN A 22 -7.50 1.49 -4.32
C GLN A 22 -7.49 2.21 -2.97
N ILE A 23 -7.70 3.53 -2.98
CA ILE A 23 -7.82 4.31 -1.75
C ILE A 23 -9.04 3.80 -0.97
N GLY A 24 -8.84 3.47 0.30
CA GLY A 24 -9.84 2.84 1.16
C GLY A 24 -9.78 1.32 1.23
N ASP A 25 -9.01 0.65 0.36
CA ASP A 25 -8.80 -0.79 0.48
C ASP A 25 -8.04 -1.11 1.77
N GLU A 26 -8.45 -2.17 2.46
CA GLU A 26 -7.80 -2.66 3.67
C GLU A 26 -6.86 -3.82 3.34
N ILE A 27 -5.59 -3.67 3.69
CA ILE A 27 -4.53 -4.64 3.48
C ILE A 27 -4.08 -5.13 4.85
N TYR A 28 -4.16 -6.45 5.04
CA TYR A 28 -3.69 -7.07 6.28
C TYR A 28 -2.16 -7.21 6.28
N ASN A 29 -1.51 -6.64 7.29
CA ASN A 29 -0.09 -6.76 7.56
C ASN A 29 0.13 -7.59 8.82
N SER A 30 0.86 -8.72 8.72
CA SER A 30 1.09 -9.61 9.86
C SER A 30 1.84 -8.97 11.04
N VAL A 31 2.47 -7.80 10.83
CA VAL A 31 3.23 -7.08 11.87
C VAL A 31 2.46 -5.90 12.46
N THR A 32 1.74 -5.14 11.64
CA THR A 32 1.04 -3.90 12.05
C THR A 32 -0.48 -4.02 12.09
N GLY A 33 -1.03 -5.19 11.76
CA GLY A 33 -2.46 -5.42 11.69
C GLY A 33 -3.07 -4.89 10.39
N LEU A 34 -4.36 -4.57 10.44
CA LEU A 34 -5.09 -4.04 9.29
C LEU A 34 -4.65 -2.61 8.97
N GLN A 35 -4.32 -2.34 7.72
CA GLN A 35 -3.93 -1.01 7.25
C GLN A 35 -4.80 -0.61 6.07
N ALA A 36 -5.24 0.65 6.03
CA ALA A 36 -6.01 1.19 4.92
C ALA A 36 -5.09 1.95 3.95
N VAL A 37 -5.34 1.83 2.66
CA VAL A 37 -4.66 2.65 1.65
C VAL A 37 -5.13 4.10 1.79
N ALA A 38 -4.21 4.97 2.21
CA ALA A 38 -4.50 6.39 2.46
C ALA A 38 -4.18 7.27 1.24
N ARG A 39 -3.10 6.94 0.51
CA ARG A 39 -2.65 7.76 -0.62
C ARG A 39 -1.92 6.94 -1.67
N LYS A 40 -2.04 7.35 -2.92
CA LYS A 40 -1.27 6.82 -4.05
C LYS A 40 -0.49 7.95 -4.72
N VAL A 41 0.74 7.67 -5.09
CA VAL A 41 1.62 8.59 -5.81
C VAL A 41 2.23 7.82 -6.97
N TYR A 42 2.08 8.35 -8.17
CA TYR A 42 2.77 7.82 -9.33
C TYR A 42 4.14 8.47 -9.43
N ASP A 43 5.18 7.64 -9.46
CA ASP A 43 6.57 8.03 -9.63
C ASP A 43 6.97 7.80 -11.09
N GLU A 44 7.07 8.89 -11.85
CA GLU A 44 7.40 8.86 -13.28
C GLU A 44 8.86 8.47 -13.54
N GLU A 45 9.78 8.76 -12.62
CA GLU A 45 11.20 8.43 -12.79
C GLU A 45 11.44 6.93 -12.64
N ALA A 46 10.77 6.31 -11.66
CA ALA A 46 10.84 4.88 -11.43
C ALA A 46 9.82 4.09 -12.27
N ASN A 47 8.83 4.76 -12.86
CA ASN A 47 7.65 4.16 -13.51
C ASN A 47 6.91 3.19 -12.56
N GLU A 48 6.71 3.64 -11.31
CA GLU A 48 6.12 2.84 -10.23
C GLU A 48 4.95 3.58 -9.56
N VAL A 49 3.95 2.83 -9.11
CA VAL A 49 2.89 3.37 -8.24
C VAL A 49 3.28 3.10 -6.79
N ILE A 50 3.49 4.16 -6.01
CA ILE A 50 3.77 4.11 -4.58
C ILE A 50 2.47 4.28 -3.80
N VAL A 51 2.12 3.28 -3.01
CA VAL A 51 0.92 3.25 -2.18
C VAL A 51 1.32 3.45 -0.72
N TYR A 52 0.79 4.50 -0.10
CA TYR A 52 0.96 4.80 1.32
C TYR A 52 -0.22 4.24 2.11
N MET A 53 0.09 3.54 3.19
CA MET A 53 -0.91 2.95 4.08
C MET A 53 -0.86 3.58 5.48
N GLU A 54 -2.01 3.64 6.12
CA GLU A 54 -2.18 4.05 7.51
C GLU A 54 -2.90 2.95 8.31
N PRO A 55 -2.77 2.89 9.65
CA PRO A 55 -3.53 1.95 10.47
C PRO A 55 -5.03 2.07 10.18
N SER A 56 -5.72 0.95 9.96
CA SER A 56 -7.17 1.01 9.74
C SER A 56 -7.87 1.50 11.01
N PRO A 57 -8.84 2.42 10.89
CA PRO A 57 -9.70 2.80 12.01
C PRO A 57 -10.64 1.66 12.44
N ASN A 58 -10.81 0.63 11.61
CA ASN A 58 -11.56 -0.56 12.00
C ASN A 58 -10.66 -1.53 12.78
N PRO A 59 -11.00 -1.88 14.04
CA PRO A 59 -10.34 -2.98 14.72
C PRO A 59 -10.66 -4.27 13.96
N TYR A 60 -9.62 -4.99 13.53
CA TYR A 60 -9.78 -6.32 12.95
C TYR A 60 -10.39 -7.25 14.02
N PRO A 61 -11.41 -8.07 13.70
CA PRO A 61 -11.94 -9.06 14.62
C PRO A 61 -10.90 -10.15 14.97
#